data_AF-A0A8D0GVL6-F1
#
_entry.id   AF-A0A8D0GVL6-F1
#
_cell.length_a   1.000
_cell.length_b   1.000
_cell.length_c   1.000
_cell.angle_alpha   90.00
_cell.angle_beta   90.00
_cell.angle_gamma   90.00
#
_symmetry.space_group_name_H-M   'P 1'
#
loop_
_entity.id
_entity.type
_entity.pdbx_description
1 polymer ?
#
loop_
_entity_poly.entity_id
_entity_poly.type
_entity_poly.pdbx_seq_one_letter_code
_entity_poly.pdbx_strand_id
1 'polypeptide(L)'
;MVAGAFPIAKLLYLGVRQLSKPLAARMKAGARASPFFRKYICGPPAQVYHWVEMRTKMRIMGFQGAAIKPLNEEVAAELGAELLGEAIIFSVGGLCIYLEYARQASNAKKKEDEQASVLLDLQTQMAELGLTVETLDAQLRELNRVLVEVSTSPKK
;
A
#
# COMPACT_ATOMS: atom_id res chain seq x y z
N MET A 1 13.44 -11.56 -2.42
CA MET A 1 13.36 -10.26 -3.12
C MET A 1 12.43 -9.33 -2.34
N VAL A 2 12.99 -8.54 -1.41
CA VAL A 2 12.25 -7.52 -0.63
C VAL A 2 13.10 -6.26 -0.67
N ALA A 3 12.92 -5.45 -1.71
CA ALA A 3 13.63 -4.17 -1.88
C ALA A 3 12.70 -3.08 -2.45
N GLY A 4 11.39 -3.18 -2.20
CA GLY A 4 10.38 -2.22 -2.68
C GLY A 4 9.88 -1.23 -1.63
N ALA A 5 9.98 -1.53 -0.33
CA ALA A 5 9.40 -0.70 0.73
C ALA A 5 10.34 0.45 1.18
N PHE A 6 11.65 0.23 1.14
CA PHE A 6 12.65 1.21 1.59
C PHE A 6 12.83 2.44 0.66
N PRO A 7 12.71 2.33 -0.69
CA PRO A 7 12.85 3.49 -1.57
C PRO A 7 11.63 4.43 -1.52
N ILE A 8 10.41 3.89 -1.50
CA ILE A 8 9.17 4.68 -1.55
C ILE A 8 8.98 5.47 -0.26
N ALA A 9 9.16 4.83 0.90
CA ALA A 9 9.06 5.51 2.20
C ALA A 9 10.07 6.66 2.34
N LYS A 10 11.29 6.47 1.82
CA LYS A 10 12.36 7.47 1.87
C LYS A 10 12.12 8.62 0.88
N LEU A 11 11.58 8.32 -0.30
CA LEU A 11 11.18 9.33 -1.29
C LEU A 11 9.98 10.15 -0.82
N LEU A 12 9.00 9.54 -0.14
CA LEU A 12 7.88 10.26 0.48
C LEU A 12 8.37 11.17 1.60
N TYR A 13 9.24 10.67 2.47
CA TYR A 13 9.82 11.46 3.56
C TYR A 13 10.61 12.67 3.03
N LEU A 14 11.42 12.47 1.99
CA LEU A 14 12.17 13.54 1.33
C LEU A 14 11.23 14.49 0.58
N GLY A 15 10.24 13.96 -0.15
CA GLY A 15 9.26 14.74 -0.91
C GLY A 15 8.44 15.66 -0.02
N VAL A 16 7.97 15.18 1.13
CA VAL A 16 7.32 16.01 2.15
C VAL A 16 8.28 17.12 2.58
N ARG A 17 9.51 16.78 2.97
CA ARG A 17 10.45 17.78 3.50
C ARG A 17 10.89 18.83 2.47
N GLN A 18 11.00 18.46 1.19
CA GLN A 18 11.40 19.36 0.10
C GLN A 18 10.24 20.20 -0.43
N LEU A 19 9.01 19.68 -0.47
CA LEU A 19 7.85 20.36 -1.05
C LEU A 19 7.11 21.25 -0.04
N SER A 20 7.18 20.96 1.27
CA SER A 20 6.47 21.74 2.30
C SER A 20 6.90 23.21 2.31
N LYS A 21 8.20 23.50 2.17
CA LYS A 21 8.72 24.88 2.21
C LYS A 21 8.25 25.76 1.04
N PRO A 22 8.44 25.36 -0.24
CA PRO A 22 7.97 26.18 -1.37
C PRO A 22 6.44 26.27 -1.45
N LEU A 23 5.72 25.22 -1.03
CA LEU A 23 4.26 25.24 -1.04
C LEU A 23 3.69 26.14 0.07
N ALA A 24 4.23 26.07 1.28
CA ALA A 24 3.85 26.98 2.37
C ALA A 24 4.12 28.44 2.00
N ALA A 25 5.24 28.73 1.31
CA ALA A 25 5.54 30.08 0.82
C ALA A 25 4.51 30.58 -0.21
N ARG A 26 4.09 29.70 -1.15
CA ARG A 26 3.04 30.01 -2.15
C ARG A 26 1.67 30.23 -1.50
N MET A 27 1.32 29.40 -0.52
CA MET A 27 0.06 29.54 0.22
C MET A 27 0.04 30.78 1.12
N LYS A 28 1.18 31.14 1.75
CA LYS A 28 1.33 32.42 2.47
C LYS A 28 1.15 33.62 1.54
N ALA A 29 1.70 33.57 0.31
CA ALA A 29 1.46 34.61 -0.69
C ALA A 29 -0.02 34.69 -1.10
N GLY A 30 -0.70 33.56 -1.29
CA GLY A 30 -2.14 33.51 -1.61
C GLY A 30 -3.05 33.96 -0.46
N ALA A 31 -2.69 33.67 0.79
CA ALA A 31 -3.40 34.12 1.98
C ALA A 31 -3.24 35.64 2.22
N ARG A 32 -2.11 36.23 1.82
CA ARG A 32 -1.91 37.69 1.80
C ARG A 32 -2.67 38.37 0.67
N ALA A 33 -2.82 37.70 -0.46
CA ALA A 33 -3.52 38.23 -1.64
C ALA A 33 -5.05 38.23 -1.50
N SER A 34 -5.64 37.36 -0.67
CA SER A 34 -7.10 37.33 -0.50
C SER A 34 -7.57 37.20 0.96
N PRO A 35 -8.40 38.15 1.45
CA PRO A 35 -8.95 38.10 2.80
C PRO A 35 -9.94 36.93 3.00
N PHE A 36 -10.55 36.42 1.92
CA PHE A 36 -11.42 35.24 1.97
C PHE A 36 -10.62 33.98 2.33
N PHE A 37 -9.48 33.76 1.67
CA PHE A 37 -8.61 32.61 1.97
C PHE A 37 -8.04 32.70 3.39
N ARG A 38 -7.71 33.93 3.84
CA ARG A 38 -7.27 34.19 5.22
C ARG A 38 -8.29 33.75 6.27
N LYS A 39 -9.55 34.13 6.10
CA LYS A 39 -10.60 33.94 7.10
C LYS A 39 -11.29 32.58 7.03
N TYR A 40 -11.55 32.06 5.82
CA TYR A 40 -12.33 30.83 5.63
C TYR A 40 -11.49 29.56 5.47
N ILE A 41 -10.27 29.68 4.94
CA ILE A 41 -9.45 28.51 4.61
C ILE A 41 -8.33 28.35 5.64
N CYS A 42 -7.54 29.39 5.91
CA CYS A 42 -6.45 29.34 6.89
C CYS A 42 -6.92 29.55 8.34
N GLY A 43 -7.96 30.36 8.55
CA GLY A 43 -8.48 30.72 9.88
C GLY A 43 -8.96 29.54 10.73
N PRO A 44 -9.86 28.67 10.23
CA PRO A 44 -10.41 27.58 11.03
C PRO A 44 -9.36 26.54 11.49
N PRO A 45 -8.46 26.03 10.61
CA PRO A 45 -7.41 25.11 11.04
C PRO A 45 -6.48 25.71 12.09
N ALA A 46 -6.11 26.99 11.94
CA ALA A 46 -5.23 27.67 12.87
C ALA A 46 -5.89 27.92 14.24
N GLN A 47 -7.18 28.27 14.26
CA GLN A 47 -7.95 28.45 15.49
C GLN A 47 -8.15 27.12 16.22
N VAL A 48 -8.41 26.03 15.51
CA VAL A 48 -8.51 24.68 16.08
C VAL A 48 -7.17 24.25 16.67
N TYR A 49 -6.06 24.46 15.96
CA TYR A 49 -4.72 24.14 16.46
C TYR A 49 -4.43 24.89 17.77
N HIS A 50 -4.66 26.21 17.77
CA HIS A 50 -4.45 27.03 18.96
C HIS A 50 -5.36 26.61 20.12
N TRP A 51 -6.62 26.28 19.84
CA TRP A 51 -7.55 25.77 20.85
C TRP A 51 -7.07 24.45 21.46
N VAL A 52 -6.63 23.49 20.64
CA VAL A 52 -6.08 22.21 21.12
C VAL A 52 -4.80 22.41 21.92
N GLU A 53 -3.88 23.24 21.43
CA GLU A 53 -2.60 23.53 22.11
C GLU A 53 -2.85 24.16 23.48
N MET A 54 -3.69 25.21 23.55
CA MET A 54 -3.99 25.91 24.78
C MET A 54 -4.79 25.03 25.75
N ARG A 55 -5.76 24.24 25.24
CA ARG A 55 -6.50 23.26 26.06
C ARG A 55 -5.57 22.21 26.68
N THR A 56 -4.57 21.77 25.93
CA THR A 56 -3.59 20.76 26.36
C THR A 56 -2.61 21.35 27.38
N LYS A 57 -2.03 22.53 27.11
CA LYS A 57 -1.18 23.26 28.08
C LYS A 57 -1.91 23.53 29.39
N MET A 58 -3.16 24.00 29.32
CA MET A 58 -3.98 24.27 30.50
C MET A 58 -4.28 23.00 31.32
N ARG A 59 -4.56 21.86 30.67
CA ARG A 59 -4.71 20.57 31.36
C ARG A 59 -3.42 20.11 32.04
N ILE A 60 -2.29 20.23 31.37
CA ILE A 60 -0.98 19.80 31.89
C ILE A 60 -0.56 20.68 33.08
N MET A 61 -0.81 21.98 33.01
CA MET A 61 -0.48 22.93 34.08
C MET A 61 -1.56 23.00 35.18
N GLY A 62 -2.62 22.19 35.11
CA GLY A 62 -3.66 22.10 36.15
C GLY A 62 -4.64 23.28 36.24
N PHE A 63 -4.56 24.25 35.33
CA PHE A 63 -5.46 25.40 35.31
C PHE A 63 -6.79 25.04 34.62
N GLN A 64 -7.90 25.16 35.35
CA GLN A 64 -9.25 25.01 34.79
C GLN A 64 -9.89 26.39 34.59
N GLY A 65 -10.22 26.74 33.34
CA GLY A 65 -11.19 27.81 33.06
C GLY A 65 -10.65 29.15 32.53
N ALA A 66 -9.38 29.29 32.16
CA ALA A 66 -8.92 30.50 31.49
C ALA A 66 -9.43 30.55 30.04
N ALA A 67 -10.19 31.59 29.68
CA ALA A 67 -10.69 31.82 28.34
C ALA A 67 -9.52 31.98 27.35
N ILE A 68 -9.48 31.11 26.34
CA ILE A 68 -8.43 31.10 25.31
C ILE A 68 -8.66 32.32 24.41
N LYS A 69 -7.77 33.32 24.51
CA LYS A 69 -7.83 34.52 23.66
C LYS A 69 -7.59 34.11 22.21
N PRO A 70 -8.47 34.48 21.25
CA PRO A 70 -8.26 34.12 19.85
C PRO A 70 -6.95 34.74 19.35
N LEU A 71 -6.23 33.94 18.55
CA LEU A 71 -4.95 34.32 17.96
C LEU A 71 -5.15 35.49 16.98
N ASN A 72 -4.16 36.40 16.90
CA ASN A 72 -4.18 37.50 15.93
C ASN A 72 -4.36 36.94 14.50
N GLU A 73 -5.23 37.57 13.70
CA GLU A 73 -5.65 37.04 12.39
C GLU A 73 -4.46 36.80 11.45
N GLU A 74 -3.40 37.60 11.56
CA GLU A 74 -2.19 37.47 10.74
C GLU A 74 -1.36 36.23 11.10
N VAL A 75 -1.23 35.93 12.40
CA VAL A 75 -0.50 34.75 12.88
C VAL A 75 -1.29 33.48 12.60
N ALA A 76 -2.63 33.54 12.73
CA ALA A 76 -3.51 32.45 12.34
C ALA A 76 -3.41 32.15 10.84
N ALA A 77 -3.31 33.18 10.00
CA ALA A 77 -3.14 33.02 8.56
C ALA A 77 -1.82 32.32 8.19
N GLU A 78 -0.72 32.69 8.84
CA GLU A 78 0.60 32.11 8.58
C GLU A 78 0.67 30.65 9.02
N LEU A 79 0.17 30.34 10.22
CA LEU A 79 0.14 28.97 10.76
C LEU A 79 -0.81 28.07 9.95
N GLY A 80 -1.99 28.59 9.60
CA GLY A 80 -2.98 27.86 8.79
C GLY A 80 -2.47 27.56 7.37
N ALA A 81 -1.76 28.50 6.76
CA ALA A 81 -1.17 28.29 5.43
C ALA A 81 -0.07 27.22 5.44
N GLU A 82 0.73 27.15 6.51
CA GLU A 82 1.78 26.14 6.67
C GLU A 82 1.18 24.74 6.88
N LEU A 83 0.20 24.63 7.80
CA LEU A 83 -0.51 23.38 8.07
C LEU A 83 -1.26 22.85 6.84
N LEU A 84 -1.93 23.74 6.09
CA LEU A 84 -2.64 23.34 4.87
C LEU A 84 -1.69 22.91 3.76
N GLY A 85 -0.53 23.56 3.62
CA GLY A 85 0.50 23.16 2.65
C GLY A 85 1.01 21.75 2.93
N GLU A 86 1.31 21.46 4.20
CA GLU A 86 1.71 20.11 4.60
C GLU A 86 0.59 19.09 4.39
N ALA A 87 -0.65 19.41 4.79
CA ALA A 87 -1.80 18.52 4.62
C ALA A 87 -2.06 18.17 3.15
N ILE A 88 -1.92 19.14 2.23
CA ILE A 88 -2.09 18.89 0.79
C ILE A 88 -1.02 17.92 0.29
N ILE A 89 0.25 18.13 0.63
CA ILE A 89 1.34 17.23 0.20
C ILE A 89 1.15 15.82 0.76
N PHE A 90 0.81 15.71 2.04
CA PHE A 90 0.52 14.42 2.66
C PHE A 90 -0.69 13.73 2.03
N SER A 91 -1.76 14.47 1.72
CA SER A 91 -2.95 13.91 1.09
C SER A 91 -2.67 13.40 -0.32
N VAL A 92 -1.96 14.16 -1.14
CA VAL A 92 -1.60 13.76 -2.51
C VAL A 92 -0.63 12.59 -2.49
N GLY A 93 0.40 12.64 -1.65
CA GLY A 93 1.35 11.54 -1.48
C GLY A 93 0.67 10.26 -0.96
N GLY A 94 -0.16 10.39 0.07
CA GLY A 94 -0.93 9.29 0.65
C GLY A 94 -1.91 8.67 -0.35
N LEU A 95 -2.60 9.50 -1.14
CA LEU A 95 -3.51 9.05 -2.17
C LEU A 95 -2.76 8.30 -3.29
N CYS A 96 -1.62 8.81 -3.74
CA CYS A 96 -0.79 8.13 -4.73
C CYS A 96 -0.36 6.73 -4.25
N ILE A 97 0.14 6.61 -3.03
CA ILE A 97 0.52 5.31 -2.45
C ILE A 97 -0.69 4.39 -2.35
N TYR A 98 -1.83 4.90 -1.90
CA TYR A 98 -3.04 4.11 -1.75
C TYR A 98 -3.50 3.55 -3.11
N LEU A 99 -3.48 4.36 -4.15
CA LEU A 99 -3.83 3.94 -5.51
C LEU A 99 -2.82 2.94 -6.07
N GLU A 100 -1.52 3.14 -5.84
CA GLU A 100 -0.49 2.17 -6.23
C GLU A 100 -0.66 0.84 -5.51
N TYR A 101 -0.93 0.87 -4.20
CA TYR A 101 -1.20 -0.32 -3.40
C TYR A 101 -2.44 -1.06 -3.91
N ALA A 102 -3.55 -0.35 -4.15
CA ALA A 102 -4.77 -0.94 -4.70
C ALA A 102 -4.53 -1.58 -6.08
N ARG A 103 -3.76 -0.91 -6.94
CA ARG A 103 -3.39 -1.44 -8.26
C ARG A 103 -2.50 -2.67 -8.15
N GLN A 104 -1.53 -2.65 -7.24
CA GLN A 104 -0.62 -3.76 -7.01
C GLN A 104 -1.33 -4.98 -6.41
N ALA A 105 -2.27 -4.77 -5.48
CA ALA A 105 -3.09 -5.82 -4.91
C ALA A 105 -3.96 -6.53 -5.97
N SER A 106 -4.56 -5.76 -6.90
CA SER A 106 -5.31 -6.34 -8.01
C SER A 106 -4.44 -7.21 -8.93
N ASN A 107 -3.21 -6.78 -9.21
CA ASN A 107 -2.27 -7.55 -10.03
C ASN A 107 -1.72 -8.79 -9.29
N ALA A 108 -1.52 -8.70 -7.98
CA ALA A 108 -1.08 -9.84 -7.18
C ALA A 108 -2.10 -10.99 -7.22
N LYS A 109 -3.39 -10.66 -7.07
CA LYS A 109 -4.47 -11.65 -7.12
C LYS A 109 -4.53 -12.39 -8.46
N LYS A 110 -4.41 -11.66 -9.59
CA LYS A 110 -4.36 -12.29 -10.93
C LYS A 110 -3.20 -13.28 -11.06
N LYS A 111 -2.04 -12.92 -10.50
CA LYS A 111 -0.85 -13.78 -10.53
C LYS A 111 -1.02 -15.02 -9.64
N GLU A 112 -1.70 -14.90 -8.51
CA GLU A 112 -2.06 -16.04 -7.66
C GLU A 112 -3.01 -17.00 -8.39
N ASP A 113 -4.02 -16.47 -9.10
CA ASP A 113 -4.96 -17.25 -9.89
C ASP A 113 -4.25 -18.01 -11.04
N GLU A 114 -3.35 -17.33 -11.76
CA GLU A 114 -2.51 -17.95 -12.80
C GLU A 114 -1.63 -19.06 -12.21
N GLN A 115 -0.96 -18.82 -11.09
CA GLN A 115 -0.12 -19.83 -10.42
C GLN A 115 -0.95 -21.04 -9.96
N ALA A 116 -2.14 -20.81 -9.43
CA ALA A 116 -3.05 -21.89 -9.03
C ALA A 116 -3.46 -22.76 -10.21
N SER A 117 -3.76 -22.15 -11.37
CA SER A 117 -4.07 -22.91 -12.59
C SER A 117 -2.89 -23.77 -13.09
N VAL A 118 -1.67 -23.23 -13.04
CA VAL A 118 -0.46 -23.98 -13.44
C VAL A 118 -0.20 -25.15 -12.50
N LEU A 119 -0.43 -24.99 -11.19
CA LEU A 119 -0.30 -26.09 -10.24
C LEU A 119 -1.33 -27.20 -10.49
N LEU A 120 -2.58 -26.83 -10.79
CA LEU A 120 -3.62 -27.80 -11.14
C LEU A 120 -3.29 -28.55 -12.44
N ASP A 121 -2.78 -27.85 -13.45
CA ASP A 121 -2.38 -28.46 -14.71
C ASP A 121 -1.21 -29.45 -14.50
N LEU A 122 -0.19 -29.06 -13.74
CA LEU A 122 0.92 -29.96 -13.39
C LEU A 122 0.46 -31.19 -12.59
N GLN A 123 -0.48 -31.03 -11.65
CA GLN A 123 -1.05 -32.16 -10.93
C GLN A 123 -1.80 -33.12 -11.87
N THR A 124 -2.52 -32.57 -12.85
CA THR A 124 -3.25 -33.35 -13.86
C THR A 124 -2.29 -34.13 -14.75
N GLN A 125 -1.23 -33.47 -15.24
CA GLN A 125 -0.18 -34.13 -16.04
C GLN A 125 0.53 -35.23 -15.24
N MET A 126 0.82 -35.00 -13.95
CA MET A 126 1.40 -36.02 -13.06
C MET A 126 0.49 -37.23 -12.88
N ALA A 127 -0.82 -37.01 -12.71
CA ALA A 127 -1.79 -38.09 -12.59
C ALA A 127 -1.90 -38.90 -13.88
N GLU A 128 -1.92 -38.24 -15.04
CA GLU A 128 -1.93 -38.89 -16.35
C GLU A 128 -0.65 -39.70 -16.57
N LEU A 129 0.52 -39.14 -16.26
CA LEU A 129 1.79 -39.87 -16.30
C LEU A 129 1.75 -41.10 -15.39
N GLY A 130 1.20 -40.98 -14.18
CA GLY A 130 1.01 -42.10 -13.26
C GLY A 130 0.21 -43.24 -13.87
N LEU A 131 -0.91 -42.92 -14.54
CA LEU A 131 -1.72 -43.91 -15.26
C LEU A 131 -0.95 -44.56 -16.41
N THR A 132 -0.19 -43.78 -17.18
CA THR A 132 0.62 -44.35 -18.27
C THR A 132 1.67 -45.33 -17.74
N VAL A 133 2.33 -45.01 -16.62
CA VAL A 133 3.30 -45.89 -15.96
C VAL A 133 2.63 -47.19 -15.51
N GLU A 134 1.44 -47.10 -14.92
CA GLU A 134 0.68 -48.27 -14.50
C GLU A 134 0.27 -49.17 -15.68
N THR A 135 -0.17 -48.57 -16.79
CA THR A 135 -0.48 -49.34 -18.02
C THR A 135 0.74 -50.01 -18.63
N LEU A 136 1.90 -49.35 -18.61
CA LEU A 136 3.17 -49.91 -19.07
C LEU A 136 3.63 -51.08 -18.18
N ASP A 137 3.47 -50.99 -16.85
CA ASP A 137 3.76 -52.11 -15.94
C ASP A 137 2.85 -53.32 -16.21
N ALA A 138 1.56 -53.08 -16.46
CA ALA A 138 0.62 -54.14 -16.81
C ALA A 138 1.00 -54.84 -18.13
N GLN A 139 1.36 -54.09 -19.17
CA GLN A 139 1.82 -54.66 -20.45
C GLN A 139 3.12 -55.45 -20.29
N LEU A 140 4.08 -54.95 -19.49
CA LEU A 140 5.32 -55.68 -19.20
C LEU A 140 5.05 -57.02 -18.50
N ARG A 141 4.11 -57.05 -17.54
CA ARG A 141 3.71 -58.29 -16.86
C ARG A 141 3.08 -59.30 -17.81
N GLU A 142 2.23 -58.86 -18.74
CA GLU A 142 1.65 -59.74 -19.76
C GLU A 142 2.71 -60.31 -20.70
N LEU A 143 3.60 -59.45 -21.22
CA LEU A 143 4.70 -59.89 -22.09
C LEU A 143 5.60 -60.90 -21.37
N ASN A 144 5.90 -60.68 -20.09
CA ASN A 144 6.70 -61.60 -19.30
C ASN A 144 5.99 -62.96 -19.13
N ARG A 145 4.67 -62.98 -18.90
CA ARG A 145 3.87 -64.22 -18.88
C ARG A 145 3.96 -64.98 -20.20
N VAL A 146 3.75 -64.31 -21.33
CA VAL A 146 3.84 -64.94 -22.66
C VAL A 146 5.24 -65.48 -22.93
N LEU A 147 6.28 -64.73 -22.54
CA LEU A 147 7.67 -65.17 -22.71
C LEU A 147 7.96 -66.44 -21.89
N VAL A 148 7.45 -66.53 -20.67
CA VAL A 148 7.57 -67.73 -19.82
C VAL A 148 6.83 -68.92 -20.45
N GLU A 149 5.62 -68.72 -20.98
CA GLU A 149 4.88 -69.78 -21.70
C GLU A 149 5.63 -70.27 -22.94
N VAL A 150 6.20 -69.38 -23.76
CA VAL A 150 6.99 -69.77 -24.93
C VAL A 150 8.27 -70.50 -24.52
N SER A 151 8.95 -70.06 -23.47
CA SER A 151 10.16 -70.72 -22.95
C SER A 151 9.89 -72.10 -22.34
N THR A 152 8.69 -72.35 -21.84
CA THR A 152 8.30 -73.63 -21.21
C THR A 152 7.61 -74.59 -22.18
N SER A 153 7.28 -74.14 -23.39
CA SER A 153 6.75 -75.02 -24.44
C SER A 153 7.86 -75.95 -24.97
N PRO A 154 7.65 -77.28 -24.97
CA PRO A 154 8.67 -78.23 -25.38
C PRO A 154 8.97 -78.06 -26.87
N LYS A 155 10.25 -77.86 -27.21
CA LYS A 155 10.73 -77.94 -28.60
C LYS A 155 10.36 -79.32 -29.16
N LYS A 156 9.46 -79.32 -30.15
CA LYS A 156 9.26 -80.45 -31.06
C LYS A 156 10.45 -80.59 -31.99
#